data_AF-A0A2E8KEE4-F1
#
_entry.id   AF-A0A2E8KEE4-F1
#
_cell.length_a   1.000
_cell.length_b   1.000
_cell.length_c   1.000
_cell.angle_alpha   90.00
_cell.angle_beta   90.00
_cell.angle_gamma   90.00
#
_symmetry.space_group_name_H-M   'P 1'
#
loop_
_entity.id
_entity.type
_entity.pdbx_description
1 polymer ?
#
loop_
_entity_poly.entity_id
_entity_poly.type
_entity_poly.pdbx_seq_one_letter_code
_entity_poly.pdbx_strand_id
1 'polypeptide(L)' 'MHCAANTLEDLRIAEVTAQDLRIDNGKVVEFRTKVSLSFKFRDE' A
#
# COMPACT_ATOMS: atom_id res chain seq x y z
N MET A 1 -3.43 -6.89 1.37
CA MET A 1 -2.20 -6.87 0.56
C MET A 1 -2.13 -8.17 -0.24
N HIS A 2 -3.05 -8.39 -1.20
CA HIS A 2 -3.09 -9.66 -1.96
C HIS A 2 -3.49 -9.46 -3.43
N CYS A 3 -4.21 -8.39 -3.79
CA CYS A 3 -4.69 -8.23 -5.17
C CYS A 3 -3.71 -7.59 -6.16
N ALA A 4 -2.66 -6.90 -5.70
CA ALA A 4 -1.76 -6.13 -6.59
C ALA A 4 -0.41 -6.82 -6.88
N ALA A 5 -0.05 -7.85 -6.11
CA ALA A 5 1.29 -8.46 -6.22
C ALA A 5 1.42 -9.44 -7.40
N ASN A 6 0.30 -9.98 -7.91
CA ASN A 6 0.31 -11.02 -8.92
C ASN A 6 0.22 -10.51 -10.37
N THR A 7 0.01 -9.21 -10.60
CA THR A 7 -0.19 -8.64 -11.95
C THR A 7 0.83 -7.58 -12.35
N LEU A 8 1.84 -7.31 -11.52
CA LEU A 8 2.78 -6.21 -11.72
C LEU A 8 4.23 -6.71 -11.74
N GLU A 9 4.66 -7.22 -12.89
CA GLU A 9 6.07 -7.49 -13.21
C GLU A 9 6.86 -6.19 -13.41
N ASP A 10 7.12 -5.45 -12.33
CA ASP A 10 8.22 -4.46 -12.16
C ASP A 10 7.88 -3.54 -10.97
N LEU A 11 7.66 -4.13 -9.79
CA LEU A 11 7.38 -3.40 -8.54
C LEU A 11 8.68 -2.76 -8.02
N ARG A 12 9.19 -1.73 -8.72
CA ARG A 12 10.57 -1.26 -8.51
C ARG A 12 10.74 -0.28 -7.36
N ILE A 13 9.71 0.50 -6.99
CA ILE A 13 9.73 1.44 -5.85
C ILE A 13 8.31 1.61 -5.29
N ALA A 14 8.16 1.44 -3.97
CA ALA A 14 6.94 1.71 -3.22
C ALA A 14 7.26 2.69 -2.09
N GLU A 15 6.58 3.83 -2.04
CA GLU A 15 6.84 4.89 -1.06
C GLU A 15 5.68 5.00 -0.07
N VAL A 16 5.98 5.00 1.23
CA VAL A 16 4.98 5.29 2.26
C VAL A 16 4.72 6.79 2.27
N THR A 17 3.49 7.17 1.94
CA THR A 17 3.09 8.59 1.90
C THR A 17 2.37 9.04 3.16
N ALA A 18 1.75 8.12 3.88
CA ALA A 18 1.12 8.40 5.17
C ALA A 18 0.99 7.12 5.98
N GLN A 19 1.06 7.29 7.31
CA GLN A 19 0.70 6.27 8.26
C GLN A 19 -0.30 6.86 9.24
N ASP A 20 -1.39 6.15 9.48
CA ASP A 20 -2.44 6.58 10.39
C ASP A 20 -3.02 5.40 11.18
N LEU A 21 -3.71 5.74 12.26
CA LEU A 21 -4.23 4.80 13.24
C LEU A 21 -5.71 5.10 13.47
N ARG A 22 -6.55 4.06 13.50
CA ARG A 22 -7.92 4.20 14.00
C ARG A 22 -7.92 3.94 15.49
N ILE A 23 -8.45 4.91 16.24
CA ILE A 23 -8.64 4.81 17.69
C ILE A 23 -10.14 4.71 17.97
N ASP A 24 -10.53 3.71 18.76
CA ASP A 24 -11.88 3.53 19.27
C ASP A 24 -11.82 3.28 20.77
N ASN A 25 -12.67 3.97 21.54
CA ASN A 25 -12.69 3.93 23.01
C ASN A 25 -11.29 4.06 23.67
N GLY A 26 -10.46 4.96 23.13
CA GLY A 26 -9.10 5.21 23.61
C GLY A 26 -8.08 4.11 23.31
N LYS A 27 -8.45 3.10 22.51
CA LYS A 27 -7.57 2.00 22.09
C LYS A 27 -7.36 2.03 20.59
N VAL A 28 -6.14 1.74 20.15
CA VAL A 28 -5.85 1.57 18.73
C VAL A 28 -6.49 0.26 18.26
N VAL A 29 -7.33 0.36 17.23
CA VAL A 29 -8.05 -0.78 16.65
C VAL A 29 -7.57 -1.13 15.24
N GLU A 30 -6.87 -0.22 14.57
CA GLU A 30 -6.39 -0.43 13.20
C GLU A 30 -5.16 0.40 12.90
N PHE A 31 -4.22 -0.18 12.16
CA PHE A 31 -3.03 0.48 11.66
C PHE A 31 -3.12 0.51 10.13
N ARG A 32 -2.98 1.69 9.54
CA ARG A 32 -3.03 1.87 8.10
C ARG A 32 -1.77 2.56 7.61
N THR A 33 -1.31 2.09 6.46
CA THR A 33 -0.20 2.70 5.74
C THR A 33 -0.65 2.92 4.31
N LYS A 34 -0.62 4.17 3.86
CA LYS A 34 -0.83 4.52 2.45
C LYS A 34 0.50 4.44 1.73
N VAL A 35 0.49 3.75 0.60
CA VAL A 35 1.69 3.50 -0.19
C VAL A 35 1.43 3.93 -1.63
N SER A 36 2.29 4.78 -2.16
CA SER A 36 2.35 5.11 -3.58
C SER A 36 3.22 4.06 -4.28
N LEU A 37 2.67 3.41 -5.30
CA LEU A 37 3.32 2.35 -6.06
C LEU A 37 3.59 2.83 -7.48
N SER A 38 4.86 2.87 -7.86
CA SER A 38 5.28 3.17 -9.23
C SER A 38 5.62 1.86 -9.93
N PHE A 39 4.89 1.53 -11.00
CA PHE A 39 5.13 0.36 -11.83
C PHE A 39 5.18 0.77 -13.30
N LYS A 40 5.96 0.04 -14.10
CA LYS A 40 5.91 0.16 -15.55
C LYS A 40 4.84 -0.80 -16.06
N PHE A 41 3.87 -0.26 -16.79
CA PHE A 41 2.90 -1.07 -17.50
C PHE A 41 3.53 -1.50 -18.83
N ARG A 42 3.56 -2.81 -19.11
CA ARG A 42 3.89 -3.34 -20.44
C ARG A 42 2.57 -3.80 -21.04
N ASP A 43 2.08 -3.05 -22.03
CA ASP A 43 1.17 -3.62 -23.02
C ASP A 43 2.04 -4.42 -24.01
N GLU A 44 1.63 -5.64 -24.33
CA GLU A 44 2.12 -6.34 -25.52
C GLU A 44 1.69 -5.60 -26.80
#